data_AF-A0A0P9SPM0-F1
#
_entry.id   AF-A0A0P9SPM0-F1
#
_cell.length_a   1.000
_cell.length_b   1.000
_cell.length_c   1.000
_cell.angle_alpha   90.00
_cell.angle_beta   90.00
_cell.angle_gamma   90.00
#
_symmetry.space_group_name_H-M   'P 1'
#
loop_
_entity.id
_entity.type
_entity.pdbx_description
1 polymer ?
#
loop_
_entity_poly.entity_id
_entity_poly.type
_entity_poly.pdbx_seq_one_letter_code
_entity_poly.pdbx_strand_id
1 'polypeptide(L)' 'MRQSDASRSAARLASVQYREGTADFLVLLDAERERLAAEDSQAQAEIELYRGIVAIYKALGGGWQPQA' A
#
# COMPACT_ATOMS: atom_id res chain seq x y z
N MET A 1 2.23 -1.77 -5.70
CA MET A 1 1.81 -0.68 -6.60
C MET A 1 0.67 -1.09 -7.53
N ARG A 2 0.87 -2.00 -8.51
CA ARG A 2 -0.22 -2.43 -9.44
C ARG A 2 -1.56 -2.80 -8.78
N GLN A 3 -1.54 -3.52 -7.65
CA GLN A 3 -2.77 -3.86 -6.92
C GLN A 3 -3.46 -2.62 -6.30
N SER A 4 -2.70 -1.74 -5.66
CA SER A 4 -3.22 -0.49 -5.07
C SER A 4 -3.86 0.42 -6.13
N ASP A 5 -3.23 0.54 -7.30
CA ASP A 5 -3.78 1.35 -8.40
C ASP A 5 -5.07 0.75 -8.99
N ALA A 6 -5.14 -0.58 -9.10
CA ALA A 6 -6.34 -1.29 -9.53
C ALA A 6 -7.49 -1.11 -8.54
N SER A 7 -7.25 -1.34 -7.24
CA SER A 7 -8.27 -1.18 -6.20
C SER A 7 -8.72 0.28 -6.05
N ARG A 8 -7.83 1.26 -6.23
CA ARG A 8 -8.19 2.70 -6.32
C ARG A 8 -9.12 2.98 -7.50
N SER A 9 -8.84 2.38 -8.66
CA SER A 9 -9.66 2.56 -9.85
C SER A 9 -11.05 1.93 -9.68
N ALA A 10 -11.10 0.74 -9.07
CA ALA A 10 -12.34 0.05 -8.73
C ALA A 10 -13.21 0.86 -7.74
N ALA A 11 -12.63 1.38 -6.66
CA ALA A 11 -13.34 2.23 -5.70
C ALA A 11 -13.89 3.51 -6.36
N ARG A 12 -13.11 4.16 -7.24
CA ARG A 12 -13.60 5.32 -8.01
C ARG A 12 -14.79 4.98 -8.89
N LEU A 13 -14.74 3.85 -9.59
CA LEU A 13 -15.84 3.40 -10.45
C LEU A 13 -17.09 3.05 -9.63
N ALA A 14 -16.92 2.35 -8.50
CA ALA A 14 -18.02 2.02 -7.59
C ALA A 14 -18.67 3.29 -7.01
N SER A 15 -17.87 4.32 -6.69
CA SER A 15 -18.38 5.62 -6.21
C SER A 15 -19.20 6.36 -7.27
N VAL A 16 -18.80 6.29 -8.54
CA VAL A 16 -19.60 6.84 -9.66
C VAL A 16 -20.92 6.08 -9.78
N GLN A 17 -20.88 4.76 -9.86
CA GLN A 17 -22.09 3.93 -10.01
C GLN A 17 -23.06 4.10 -8.83
N TYR A 18 -22.56 4.18 -7.60
CA TYR A 18 -23.40 4.44 -6.43
C TYR A 18 -24.10 5.80 -6.51
N ARG A 19 -23.38 6.86 -6.91
CA ARG A 19 -23.98 8.20 -7.09
C ARG A 19 -24.99 8.27 -8.22
N GLU A 20 -24.78 7.48 -9.27
CA GLU A 20 -25.72 7.33 -10.39
C GLU A 20 -26.88 6.37 -10.07
N GLY A 21 -26.87 5.72 -8.90
CA GLY A 21 -27.88 4.76 -8.48
C GLY A 21 -27.81 3.40 -9.20
N THR A 22 -26.70 3.12 -9.91
CA THR A 22 -26.48 1.90 -10.68
C THR A 22 -25.75 0.80 -9.89
N ALA A 23 -25.22 1.12 -8.72
CA ALA A 23 -24.63 0.15 -7.78
C ALA A 23 -25.12 0.39 -6.34
N ASP A 24 -25.25 -0.68 -5.57
CA ASP A 24 -25.61 -0.64 -4.15
C ASP A 24 -24.46 -0.11 -3.28
N PHE A 25 -24.79 0.49 -2.13
CA PHE A 25 -23.82 0.97 -1.15
C PHE A 25 -22.85 -0.12 -0.70
N LEU A 26 -23.30 -1.39 -0.62
CA LEU A 26 -22.44 -2.51 -0.26
C LEU A 26 -21.30 -2.71 -1.27
N VAL A 27 -21.55 -2.51 -2.56
CA VAL A 27 -20.52 -2.60 -3.61
C VAL A 27 -19.48 -1.49 -3.45
N LEU A 28 -19.92 -0.27 -3.11
CA LEU A 28 -19.01 0.83 -2.81
C LEU A 28 -18.18 0.54 -1.55
N LEU A 29 -18.81 0.04 -0.49
CA LEU A 29 -18.14 -0.27 0.77
C LEU A 29 -17.07 -1.37 0.59
N ASP A 30 -17.37 -2.42 -0.15
CA ASP A 30 -16.42 -3.50 -0.41
C ASP A 30 -15.25 -3.02 -1.27
N ALA A 31 -15.51 -2.19 -2.29
CA ALA A 31 -14.44 -1.59 -3.10
C ALA A 31 -13.53 -0.66 -2.28
N GLU A 32 -14.08 0.13 -1.36
CA GLU A 32 -13.29 0.97 -0.45
C GLU A 32 -12.48 0.14 0.56
N ARG A 33 -13.05 -0.96 1.07
CA ARG A 33 -12.33 -1.90 1.95
C ARG A 33 -11.15 -2.54 1.24
N GLU A 34 -11.34 -2.99 0.00
CA GLU A 34 -10.28 -3.58 -0.80
C GLU A 34 -9.18 -2.54 -1.10
N ARG A 35 -9.56 -1.29 -1.43
CA ARG A 35 -8.61 -0.19 -1.60
C ARG A 35 -7.78 0.04 -0.34
N LEU A 36 -8.41 0.11 0.83
CA LEU A 36 -7.71 0.32 2.09
C LEU A 36 -6.72 -0.81 2.38
N ALA A 37 -7.13 -2.06 2.17
CA ALA A 37 -6.25 -3.22 2.37
C ALA A 37 -5.05 -3.21 1.40
N ALA A 38 -5.27 -2.83 0.14
CA ALA A 38 -4.21 -2.71 -0.85
C ALA A 38 -3.21 -1.59 -0.49
N GLU A 39 -3.69 -0.46 0.01
CA GLU A 39 -2.86 0.65 0.47
C GLU A 39 -2.03 0.28 1.71
N ASP A 40 -2.64 -0.39 2.69
CA ASP A 40 -1.93 -0.85 3.89
C ASP A 40 -0.83 -1.87 3.53
N SER A 41 -1.13 -2.85 2.67
CA SER A 41 -0.13 -3.82 2.21
C SER A 41 1.07 -3.16 1.50
N GLN A 42 0.83 -2.07 0.77
CA GLN A 42 1.88 -1.30 0.13
C GLN A 42 2.74 -0.57 1.17
N ALA A 43 2.14 0.05 2.18
CA ALA A 43 2.87 0.71 3.26
C ALA A 43 3.74 -0.29 4.05
N GLN A 44 3.21 -1.48 4.36
CA GLN A 44 3.98 -2.54 5.00
C GLN A 44 5.17 -3.00 4.15
N ALA A 45 4.96 -3.20 2.85
CA ALA A 45 6.05 -3.57 1.95
C ALA A 45 7.15 -2.50 1.88
N GLU A 46 6.78 -1.21 1.92
CA GLU A 46 7.72 -0.10 1.96
C GLU A 46 8.50 -0.05 3.29
N ILE A 47 7.82 -0.29 4.42
CA ILE A 47 8.48 -0.42 5.74
C ILE A 47 9.51 -1.55 5.72
N GLU A 48 9.14 -2.72 5.19
CA GLU A 48 10.05 -3.86 5.11
C GLU A 48 11.25 -3.59 4.20
N LEU A 49 11.06 -2.86 3.10
CA LEU A 49 12.17 -2.42 2.25
C LEU A 49 13.16 -1.54 3.03
N TYR A 50 12.68 -0.51 3.74
CA TYR A 50 13.57 0.36 4.52
C TYR A 50 14.25 -0.39 5.67
N ARG A 51 13.54 -1.30 6.34
CA ARG A 51 14.14 -2.18 7.36
C ARG A 51 15.23 -3.05 6.76
N GLY A 52 15.01 -3.61 5.58
CA GLY A 52 16.00 -4.38 4.83
C GLY A 52 17.26 -3.56 4.51
N ILE A 53 17.10 -2.33 4.04
CA ILE A 53 18.22 -1.42 3.78
C ILE A 53 19.03 -1.15 5.05
N VAL A 54 18.36 -0.84 6.17
CA VAL A 54 19.03 -0.62 7.46
C VAL A 54 19.74 -1.89 7.95
N ALA A 55 19.13 -3.06 7.77
CA ALA A 55 19.73 -4.34 8.15
C ALA A 55 21.01 -4.63 7.34
N ILE A 56 20.98 -4.38 6.02
CA ILE A 56 22.17 -4.50 5.16
C ILE A 56 23.25 -3.51 5.61
N TYR A 57 22.91 -2.25 5.84
CA TYR A 57 23.86 -1.25 6.33
C TYR A 57 24.54 -1.67 7.64
N LYS A 58 23.75 -2.20 8.59
CA LYS A 58 24.28 -2.74 9.85
C LYS A 58 25.17 -3.98 9.63
N ALA A 59 24.75 -4.90 8.78
CA ALA A 59 25.49 -6.14 8.49
C ALA A 59 26.85 -5.89 7.81
N LEU A 60 26.95 -4.84 6.98
CA LEU A 60 28.19 -4.39 6.36
C LEU A 60 29.11 -3.60 7.31
N GLY A 61 28.81 -3.57 8.61
CA GLY A 61 29.64 -2.95 9.63
C GLY A 61 29.22 -1.52 10.01
N GLY A 62 28.05 -1.05 9.59
CA GLY A 62 27.44 0.19 10.10
C GLY A 62 28.21 1.49 9.84
N GLY A 63 29.24 1.45 8.99
CA GLY A 63 30.28 2.47 8.91
C GLY A 63 31.45 2.14 9.82
N TRP A 64 32.19 1.05 9.55
CA TRP A 64 33.44 0.70 10.22
C TRP A 64 34.49 1.79 9.91
N GLN A 65 34.44 2.91 10.62
CA GLN A 65 35.64 3.64 10.99
C GLN A 65 36.16 2.97 12.25
N PRO A 66 37.22 2.15 12.17
CA PRO A 66 37.98 1.89 13.36
C PRO A 66 38.51 3.27 13.78
N GLN A 67 38.20 3.73 15.00
CA GLN A 67 38.99 4.80 15.59
C GLN A 67 40.47 4.40 15.44
N ALA A 68 41.19 5.12 14.59
CA ALA A 68 42.64 5.12 14.48
C ALA A 68 43.13 6.47 15.03
#